data_AF-A0A9D0P0X7-F1
#
_entry.id   AF-A0A9D0P0X7-F1
#
_cell.length_a   1.000
_cell.length_b   1.000
_cell.length_c   1.000
_cell.angle_alpha   90.00
_cell.angle_beta   90.00
_cell.angle_gamma   90.00
#
_symmetry.space_group_name_H-M   'P 1'
#
loop_
_entity.id
_entity.type
_entity.pdbx_description
1 polymer ?
#
loop_
_entity_poly.entity_id
_entity_poly.type
_entity_poly.pdbx_seq_one_letter_code
_entity_poly.pdbx_strand_id
1 'polypeptide(L)'
;MGYLSQINNITIDKTRQLANIWARCPILNKAQLMLRGENMMSLHKLITLLATCSLVACTTGNDPSPPEQPQTERTSGTLEKATETTLTQYFRTTLRDGINQGVSKDEGGSTEELANQAGGDDVAVAAPAADASGSSKESSTSGTNLQETGVDEADLIKTDGNTIYAIYNSGNVFFGNDAIEPGKPGVDSKPVAPENGIRIMQVSDNGATLSEVKKIINTDPQKSYQGLYLAPDDQHLVALNSNNNNYWGNWFYPSYFQNQSVDVEFINITDPANANVGTTLSFDGTLISSRRVDNTLYLVLRYYPNLSDWNAYPVSENEKALNEQRLSEVSVDDILPGYAINAQPKGAMVQPNACYINKGVANETADVISLVAIDLNASQPTFNSNCYVGSSEALYASRHALYLSSTRWNYAYGNTVVSSYAPDVTTDIHKFAFDALDFDYRGSAEVAGHLGWAQDRKSFRFSEDASGDLLRVITYNESRPWLAVDDVIPLEVPPTGENASADAP
;
A
#
# COMPACT_ATOMS: atom_id res chain seq x y z
N MET A 1 -55.90 13.95 42.87
CA MET A 1 -55.69 14.49 41.51
C MET A 1 -54.77 15.69 41.61
N GLY A 2 -53.73 15.73 40.79
CA GLY A 2 -52.90 16.91 40.57
C GLY A 2 -51.59 16.98 41.35
N TYR A 3 -50.60 16.15 40.99
CA TYR A 3 -49.19 16.53 41.09
C TYR A 3 -48.63 16.56 39.67
N LEU A 4 -48.44 17.77 39.16
CA LEU A 4 -47.66 18.07 37.97
C LEU A 4 -46.66 19.15 38.37
N SER A 5 -45.40 18.87 38.04
CA SER A 5 -44.27 19.78 37.78
C SER A 5 -43.04 19.50 38.65
N GLN A 6 -41.90 19.44 37.95
CA GLN A 6 -40.51 19.37 38.41
C GLN A 6 -39.88 18.01 38.70
N ILE A 7 -39.74 17.14 37.68
CA ILE A 7 -38.52 16.32 37.48
C ILE A 7 -38.32 16.10 35.96
N ASN A 8 -37.61 17.00 35.30
CA ASN A 8 -36.91 16.72 34.03
C ASN A 8 -35.51 17.31 34.21
N ASN A 9 -34.55 16.51 34.70
CA ASN A 9 -33.10 16.68 34.48
C ASN A 9 -32.16 15.71 35.26
N ILE A 10 -32.61 14.57 35.83
CA ILE A 10 -31.69 13.64 36.54
C ILE A 10 -31.94 12.15 36.19
N THR A 11 -32.13 11.80 34.92
CA THR A 11 -32.36 10.38 34.53
C THR A 11 -31.64 9.91 33.26
N ILE A 12 -30.55 10.56 32.85
CA ILE A 12 -29.76 10.14 31.67
C ILE A 12 -28.40 9.53 32.04
N ASP A 13 -27.90 9.72 33.27
CA ASP A 13 -26.51 9.34 33.60
C ASP A 13 -26.34 7.91 34.16
N LYS A 14 -27.38 7.29 34.73
CA LYS A 14 -27.26 5.94 35.34
C LYS A 14 -27.51 4.76 34.39
N THR A 15 -28.10 5.00 33.23
CA THR A 15 -28.32 3.94 32.21
C THR A 15 -27.05 3.68 31.38
N ARG A 16 -26.12 4.64 31.35
CA ARG A 16 -24.88 4.57 30.56
C ARG A 16 -23.75 3.80 31.26
N GLN A 17 -23.72 3.77 32.60
CA GLN A 17 -22.72 3.01 33.36
C GLN A 17 -23.02 1.50 33.49
N LEU A 18 -24.29 1.08 33.44
CA LEU A 18 -24.64 -0.35 33.52
C LEU A 18 -24.48 -1.10 32.18
N ALA A 19 -24.62 -0.40 31.04
CA ALA A 19 -24.42 -1.00 29.71
C ALA A 19 -22.95 -1.39 29.44
N ASN A 20 -21.98 -0.65 30.01
CA ASN A 20 -20.55 -0.91 29.81
C ASN A 20 -20.00 -2.09 30.62
N ILE A 21 -20.72 -2.56 31.65
CA ILE A 21 -20.32 -3.75 32.43
C ILE A 21 -20.84 -5.04 31.77
N TRP A 22 -21.94 -4.96 31.02
CA TRP A 22 -22.55 -6.12 30.35
C TRP A 22 -21.86 -6.51 29.03
N ALA A 23 -21.13 -5.59 28.40
CA ALA A 23 -20.47 -5.84 27.11
C ALA A 23 -19.10 -6.55 27.19
N ARG A 24 -18.59 -6.86 28.40
CA ARG A 24 -17.23 -7.42 28.59
C ARG A 24 -17.17 -8.87 29.11
N CYS A 25 -18.27 -9.63 29.06
CA CYS A 25 -18.28 -11.02 29.53
C CYS A 25 -18.38 -12.02 28.36
N PRO A 26 -17.28 -12.70 27.95
CA PRO A 26 -17.24 -13.56 26.75
C PRO A 26 -18.04 -14.87 26.88
N ILE A 27 -18.58 -15.17 28.07
CA ILE A 27 -19.37 -16.40 28.33
C ILE A 27 -20.84 -16.23 27.90
N LEU A 28 -21.36 -15.00 27.81
CA LEU A 28 -22.77 -14.74 27.48
C LEU A 28 -23.08 -14.69 25.98
N ASN A 29 -22.09 -14.41 25.11
CA ASN A 29 -22.31 -14.43 23.64
C ASN A 29 -22.52 -15.85 23.07
N LYS A 30 -21.97 -16.89 23.73
CA LYS A 30 -22.26 -18.29 23.35
C LYS A 30 -23.67 -18.75 23.75
N ALA A 31 -24.30 -18.10 24.74
CA ALA A 31 -25.64 -18.47 25.20
C ALA A 31 -26.75 -17.94 24.27
N GLN A 32 -26.55 -16.78 23.61
CA GLN A 32 -27.52 -16.25 22.65
C GLN A 32 -27.57 -17.04 21.33
N LEU A 33 -26.47 -17.67 20.90
CA LEU A 33 -26.47 -18.52 19.70
C LEU A 33 -27.05 -19.93 19.94
N MET A 34 -27.05 -20.45 21.17
CA MET A 34 -27.63 -21.78 21.45
C MET A 34 -29.15 -21.77 21.68
N LEU A 35 -29.79 -20.60 21.79
CA LEU A 35 -31.23 -20.48 22.04
C LEU A 35 -32.10 -20.39 20.76
N ARG A 36 -31.52 -20.60 19.57
CA ARG A 36 -32.26 -20.74 18.30
C ARG A 36 -32.45 -22.18 17.83
N GLY A 37 -32.05 -23.18 18.62
CA GLY A 37 -32.33 -24.59 18.37
C GLY A 37 -33.42 -25.08 19.31
N GLU A 38 -34.53 -25.57 18.76
CA GLU A 38 -35.60 -26.22 19.51
C GLU A 38 -35.04 -27.44 20.27
N ASN A 39 -34.87 -27.32 21.59
CA ASN A 39 -34.99 -28.42 22.54
C ASN A 39 -35.01 -27.89 23.98
N MET A 40 -36.15 -28.06 24.65
CA MET A 40 -36.32 -27.78 26.08
C MET A 40 -35.37 -28.64 26.92
N MET A 41 -34.46 -28.00 27.67
CA MET A 41 -33.86 -28.60 28.87
C MET A 41 -34.24 -27.80 30.12
N SER A 42 -34.62 -28.55 31.16
CA SER A 42 -35.28 -28.14 32.39
C SER A 42 -34.52 -27.10 33.24
N LEU A 43 -35.30 -26.13 33.73
CA LEU A 43 -34.97 -24.99 34.59
C LEU A 43 -34.17 -25.32 35.87
N HIS A 44 -34.07 -26.60 36.24
CA HIS A 44 -33.35 -27.03 37.46
C HIS A 44 -31.82 -27.03 37.33
N LYS A 45 -31.24 -27.02 36.12
CA LYS A 45 -29.77 -26.94 35.94
C LYS A 45 -29.21 -25.51 35.96
N LEU A 46 -30.07 -24.50 35.75
CA LEU A 46 -29.65 -23.09 35.73
C LEU A 46 -29.45 -22.52 37.15
N ILE A 47 -30.18 -23.05 38.14
CA ILE A 47 -30.13 -22.59 39.54
C ILE A 47 -28.85 -23.06 40.25
N THR A 48 -28.27 -24.19 39.85
CA THR A 48 -27.04 -24.71 40.47
C THR A 48 -25.78 -23.95 40.04
N LEU A 49 -25.81 -23.26 38.89
CA LEU A 49 -24.65 -22.52 38.36
C LEU A 49 -24.51 -21.10 38.95
N LEU A 50 -25.59 -20.55 39.52
CA LEU A 50 -25.62 -19.21 40.12
C LEU A 50 -25.27 -19.20 41.62
N ALA A 51 -25.16 -20.36 42.26
CA ALA A 51 -24.91 -20.48 43.71
C ALA A 51 -23.42 -20.57 44.10
N THR A 52 -22.49 -20.64 43.15
CA THR A 52 -21.03 -20.76 43.43
C THR A 52 -20.23 -19.47 43.27
N CYS A 53 -20.85 -18.33 42.90
CA CYS A 53 -20.15 -17.06 42.73
C CYS A 53 -20.26 -16.09 43.92
N SER A 54 -20.83 -16.51 45.05
CA SER A 54 -21.04 -15.65 46.22
C SER A 54 -20.21 -16.09 47.42
N LEU A 55 -18.89 -16.12 47.30
CA LEU A 55 -17.94 -16.15 48.42
C LEU A 55 -16.50 -16.06 47.88
N VAL A 56 -16.01 -14.84 47.65
CA VAL A 56 -14.69 -14.32 48.08
C VAL A 56 -14.68 -12.83 47.69
N ALA A 57 -14.91 -11.98 48.69
CA ALA A 57 -14.53 -10.58 48.64
C ALA A 57 -13.45 -10.35 49.70
N CYS A 58 -12.51 -9.47 49.37
CA CYS A 58 -11.48 -8.86 50.23
C CYS A 58 -10.22 -9.69 50.52
N THR A 59 -9.23 -9.58 49.63
CA THR A 59 -7.81 -9.43 50.03
C THR A 59 -7.12 -8.43 49.09
N THR A 60 -6.54 -7.38 49.66
CA THR A 60 -5.62 -6.46 49.00
C THR A 60 -4.28 -7.15 48.77
N GLY A 61 -3.82 -7.29 47.53
CA GLY A 61 -2.47 -7.77 47.23
C GLY A 61 -2.31 -8.37 45.84
N ASN A 62 -1.68 -7.59 44.95
CA ASN A 62 -1.06 -7.94 43.66
C ASN A 62 -1.86 -8.85 42.70
N ASP A 63 -2.40 -8.25 41.64
CA ASP A 63 -2.82 -8.96 40.44
C ASP A 63 -1.65 -9.81 39.91
N PRO A 64 -1.84 -11.12 39.66
CA PRO A 64 -0.85 -11.89 38.93
C PRO A 64 -0.90 -11.46 37.47
N SER A 65 0.23 -10.96 36.96
CA SER A 65 0.44 -10.71 35.54
C SER A 65 0.03 -11.94 34.71
N PRO A 66 -0.54 -11.76 33.51
CA PRO A 66 -0.76 -12.88 32.59
C PRO A 66 0.55 -13.63 32.39
N PRO A 67 0.54 -14.97 32.23
CA PRO A 67 1.76 -15.71 32.00
C PRO A 67 2.45 -15.16 30.76
N GLU A 68 3.65 -14.64 30.95
CA GLU A 68 4.54 -14.18 29.90
C GLU A 68 4.74 -15.38 28.97
N GLN A 69 4.11 -15.33 27.78
CA GLN A 69 4.37 -16.34 26.76
C GLN A 69 5.86 -16.25 26.41
N PRO A 70 6.54 -17.38 26.20
CA PRO A 70 7.96 -17.35 25.86
C PRO A 70 8.14 -16.46 24.64
N GLN A 71 8.76 -15.29 24.83
CA GLN A 71 9.25 -14.49 23.73
C GLN A 71 10.37 -15.33 23.13
N THR A 72 10.07 -16.07 22.06
CA THR A 72 11.08 -16.53 21.13
C THR A 72 11.92 -15.31 20.79
N GLU A 73 13.23 -15.38 21.04
CA GLU A 73 14.15 -14.30 20.71
C GLU A 73 13.92 -13.88 19.25
N ARG A 74 13.25 -12.73 19.07
CA ARG A 74 12.86 -12.21 17.75
C ARG A 74 14.13 -11.61 17.14
N THR A 75 14.84 -12.40 16.35
CA THR A 75 15.91 -11.86 15.51
C THR A 75 15.25 -10.96 14.46
N SER A 76 15.60 -9.66 14.46
CA SER A 76 15.24 -8.75 13.37
C SER A 76 15.62 -9.39 12.03
N GLY A 77 14.74 -9.34 11.04
CA GLY A 77 15.00 -9.91 9.72
C GLY A 77 16.14 -9.17 9.04
N THR A 78 17.37 -9.62 9.21
CA THR A 78 18.53 -9.06 8.53
C THR A 78 18.55 -9.57 7.09
N LEU A 79 18.81 -8.67 6.14
CA LEU A 79 18.96 -9.05 4.74
C LEU A 79 20.36 -9.64 4.53
N GLU A 80 20.42 -10.88 4.06
CA GLU A 80 21.67 -11.54 3.71
C GLU A 80 21.90 -11.50 2.20
N LYS A 81 23.13 -11.20 1.78
CA LYS A 81 23.50 -11.23 0.35
C LYS A 81 23.23 -12.62 -0.23
N ALA A 82 22.59 -12.62 -1.40
CA ALA A 82 22.25 -13.84 -2.09
C ALA A 82 23.31 -14.20 -3.14
N THR A 83 23.32 -15.48 -3.50
CA THR A 83 23.97 -16.05 -4.68
C THR A 83 22.87 -16.67 -5.55
N GLU A 84 23.19 -16.99 -6.80
CA GLU A 84 22.28 -17.74 -7.67
C GLU A 84 21.76 -19.02 -7.00
N THR A 85 22.66 -19.82 -6.41
CA THR A 85 22.29 -21.07 -5.72
C THR A 85 21.34 -20.84 -4.54
N THR A 86 21.64 -19.86 -3.69
CA THR A 86 20.79 -19.59 -2.51
C THR A 86 19.44 -19.01 -2.91
N LEU A 87 19.38 -18.18 -3.95
CA LEU A 87 18.12 -17.67 -4.49
C LEU A 87 17.27 -18.80 -5.04
N THR A 88 17.80 -19.59 -5.98
CA THR A 88 17.04 -20.70 -6.57
C THR A 88 16.56 -21.68 -5.50
N GLN A 89 17.37 -21.96 -4.47
CA GLN A 89 16.94 -22.80 -3.33
C GLN A 89 15.82 -22.16 -2.50
N TYR A 90 15.90 -20.86 -2.21
CA TYR A 90 14.86 -20.12 -1.51
C TYR A 90 13.53 -20.21 -2.29
N PHE A 91 13.53 -19.85 -3.57
CA PHE A 91 12.34 -19.88 -4.41
C PHE A 91 11.73 -21.28 -4.50
N ARG A 92 12.54 -22.33 -4.65
CA ARG A 92 12.05 -23.73 -4.67
C ARG A 92 11.32 -24.08 -3.38
N THR A 93 11.85 -23.65 -2.24
CA THR A 93 11.24 -23.89 -0.92
C THR A 93 9.94 -23.11 -0.80
N THR A 94 9.97 -21.80 -1.06
CA THR A 94 8.81 -20.94 -0.83
C THR A 94 7.65 -21.23 -1.80
N LEU A 95 7.94 -21.55 -3.07
CA LEU A 95 6.91 -21.96 -4.03
C LEU A 95 6.30 -23.31 -3.67
N ARG A 96 7.10 -24.26 -3.15
CA ARG A 96 6.60 -25.54 -2.62
C ARG A 96 5.69 -25.32 -1.41
N ASP A 97 6.09 -24.47 -0.48
CA ASP A 97 5.31 -24.19 0.73
C ASP A 97 3.99 -23.47 0.42
N GLY A 98 4.00 -22.56 -0.57
CA GLY A 98 2.79 -21.92 -1.09
C GLY A 98 1.75 -22.93 -1.61
N ILE A 99 2.18 -23.99 -2.30
CA ILE A 99 1.29 -25.10 -2.70
C ILE A 99 0.68 -25.77 -1.47
N ASN A 100 1.50 -26.12 -0.49
CA ASN A 100 1.06 -26.87 0.69
C ASN A 100 0.06 -26.10 1.55
N GLN A 101 0.17 -24.78 1.59
CA GLN A 101 -0.80 -23.91 2.26
C GLN A 101 -2.13 -23.82 1.49
N GLY A 102 -2.10 -23.75 0.15
CA GLY A 102 -3.30 -23.75 -0.71
C GLY A 102 -4.09 -25.07 -0.67
N VAL A 103 -3.42 -26.21 -0.50
CA VAL A 103 -4.05 -27.55 -0.43
C VAL A 103 -4.74 -27.82 0.91
N SER A 104 -4.42 -27.06 1.96
CA SER A 104 -4.85 -27.37 3.34
C SER A 104 -6.24 -26.88 3.76
N LYS A 105 -7.06 -26.31 2.86
CA LYS A 105 -8.40 -25.76 3.21
C LYS A 105 -9.57 -26.10 2.29
N ASP A 106 -9.47 -27.12 1.45
CA ASP A 106 -10.62 -27.61 0.67
C ASP A 106 -11.42 -28.69 1.41
N GLU A 107 -12.24 -28.25 2.37
CA GLU A 107 -13.61 -28.78 2.48
C GLU A 107 -14.57 -27.75 1.90
N GLY A 108 -14.79 -27.83 0.59
CA GLY A 108 -16.00 -27.42 -0.13
C GLY A 108 -16.57 -26.02 0.12
N GLY A 109 -16.21 -25.06 -0.73
CA GLY A 109 -16.97 -23.81 -0.88
C GLY A 109 -16.63 -23.10 -2.18
N SER A 110 -17.55 -23.13 -3.14
CA SER A 110 -17.46 -22.44 -4.43
C SER A 110 -17.29 -20.93 -4.27
N THR A 111 -16.19 -20.38 -4.79
CA THR A 111 -15.92 -18.94 -4.86
C THR A 111 -16.41 -18.36 -6.19
N GLU A 112 -17.65 -17.90 -6.24
CA GLU A 112 -18.13 -17.02 -7.34
C GLU A 112 -18.99 -15.82 -6.88
N GLU A 113 -19.22 -15.63 -5.59
CA GLU A 113 -19.88 -14.42 -5.09
C GLU A 113 -19.03 -13.85 -3.95
N LEU A 114 -18.40 -12.68 -4.18
CA LEU A 114 -18.03 -11.65 -3.17
C LEU A 114 -17.09 -10.54 -3.72
N ALA A 115 -16.82 -10.49 -5.03
CA ALA A 115 -15.99 -9.44 -5.64
C ALA A 115 -16.66 -8.05 -5.79
N ASN A 116 -17.92 -7.89 -5.37
CA ASN A 116 -18.66 -6.62 -5.52
C ASN A 116 -19.05 -6.03 -4.16
N GLN A 117 -18.09 -5.58 -3.35
CA GLN A 117 -18.34 -4.62 -2.27
C GLN A 117 -17.02 -4.08 -1.69
N ALA A 118 -16.42 -3.13 -2.39
CA ALA A 118 -15.30 -2.32 -1.90
C ALA A 118 -15.43 -0.90 -2.48
N GLY A 119 -16.50 -0.20 -2.11
CA GLY A 119 -16.58 1.25 -2.27
C GLY A 119 -16.29 1.87 -0.92
N GLY A 120 -15.06 2.38 -0.73
CA GLY A 120 -14.75 3.25 0.40
C GLY A 120 -15.25 4.66 0.10
N ASP A 121 -15.94 5.28 1.07
CA ASP A 121 -16.43 6.65 0.96
C ASP A 121 -15.25 7.64 0.98
N ASP A 122 -15.17 8.46 -0.07
CA ASP A 122 -14.26 9.61 -0.12
C ASP A 122 -14.81 10.73 0.77
N VAL A 123 -14.06 11.09 1.81
CA VAL A 123 -14.26 12.35 2.53
C VAL A 123 -13.68 13.46 1.67
N ALA A 124 -14.54 14.19 0.96
CA ALA A 124 -14.18 15.42 0.27
C ALA A 124 -13.68 16.46 1.29
N VAL A 125 -12.37 16.70 1.31
CA VAL A 125 -11.77 17.82 2.05
C VAL A 125 -11.92 19.07 1.19
N ALA A 126 -12.73 20.02 1.65
CA ALA A 126 -12.83 21.33 1.03
C ALA A 126 -11.47 22.04 1.07
N ALA A 127 -10.94 22.41 -0.08
CA ALA A 127 -9.76 23.26 -0.18
C ALA A 127 -10.04 24.62 0.51
N PRO A 128 -9.14 25.14 1.36
CA PRO A 128 -9.31 26.49 1.89
C PRO A 128 -9.25 27.50 0.74
N ALA A 129 -10.19 28.44 0.73
CA ALA A 129 -10.16 29.57 -0.19
C ALA A 129 -8.93 30.44 0.13
N ALA A 130 -8.09 30.66 -0.87
CA ALA A 130 -6.95 31.56 -0.75
C ALA A 130 -7.46 33.01 -0.64
N ASP A 131 -7.15 33.67 0.49
CA ASP A 131 -7.37 35.10 0.67
C ASP A 131 -6.34 35.87 -0.17
N ALA A 132 -6.80 36.53 -1.22
CA ALA A 132 -5.97 37.35 -2.09
C ALA A 132 -5.73 38.73 -1.47
N SER A 133 -4.68 38.85 -0.65
CA SER A 133 -4.07 40.12 -0.28
C SER A 133 -2.78 40.31 -1.05
N GLY A 134 -2.82 41.13 -2.11
CA GLY A 134 -1.70 41.34 -3.02
C GLY A 134 -0.53 42.14 -2.43
N SER A 135 0.68 41.70 -2.76
CA SER A 135 1.85 42.57 -2.96
C SER A 135 2.93 41.88 -3.81
N SER A 136 3.47 42.65 -4.77
CA SER A 136 4.68 42.48 -5.60
C SER A 136 4.81 41.24 -6.49
N LYS A 137 4.71 41.49 -7.81
CA LYS A 137 4.98 40.57 -8.94
C LYS A 137 6.46 40.20 -9.04
N GLU A 138 6.82 39.04 -8.50
CA GLU A 138 7.58 38.05 -9.25
C GLU A 138 6.60 36.94 -9.59
N SER A 139 6.67 36.34 -10.78
CA SER A 139 5.84 35.19 -11.14
C SER A 139 6.30 33.97 -10.34
N SER A 140 5.88 33.87 -9.08
CA SER A 140 6.16 32.72 -8.23
C SER A 140 5.28 31.56 -8.70
N THR A 141 5.87 30.63 -9.44
CA THR A 141 5.24 29.36 -9.78
C THR A 141 5.28 28.48 -8.53
N SER A 142 4.13 27.96 -8.08
CA SER A 142 4.11 26.98 -6.99
C SER A 142 4.59 25.63 -7.54
N GLY A 143 5.58 25.03 -6.89
CA GLY A 143 5.88 23.60 -7.07
C GLY A 143 4.77 22.71 -6.50
N THR A 144 5.00 21.40 -6.50
CA THR A 144 4.14 20.44 -5.79
C THR A 144 4.61 20.28 -4.33
N ASN A 145 3.71 19.81 -3.47
CA ASN A 145 4.04 19.58 -2.06
C ASN A 145 4.89 18.32 -1.95
N LEU A 146 6.14 18.47 -1.49
CA LEU A 146 7.05 17.35 -1.27
C LEU A 146 6.96 16.83 0.16
N GLN A 147 7.02 15.51 0.33
CA GLN A 147 7.17 14.90 1.67
C GLN A 147 8.53 15.25 2.27
N GLU A 148 9.59 15.18 1.46
CA GLU A 148 10.97 15.45 1.87
C GLU A 148 11.61 16.47 0.94
N THR A 149 12.35 17.43 1.52
CA THR A 149 12.99 18.47 0.71
C THR A 149 14.06 17.88 -0.21
N GLY A 150 13.90 18.08 -1.52
CA GLY A 150 14.83 17.56 -2.54
C GLY A 150 14.58 16.11 -2.94
N VAL A 151 13.46 15.53 -2.51
CA VAL A 151 12.97 14.24 -2.96
C VAL A 151 11.65 14.49 -3.69
N ASP A 152 11.67 14.45 -5.01
CA ASP A 152 10.52 14.70 -5.86
C ASP A 152 9.67 13.42 -5.99
N GLU A 153 8.35 13.55 -5.99
CA GLU A 153 7.40 12.44 -6.16
C GLU A 153 6.72 12.48 -7.53
N ALA A 154 6.20 11.32 -7.97
CA ALA A 154 5.42 11.25 -9.20
C ALA A 154 4.07 11.94 -8.98
N ASP A 155 3.76 12.93 -9.82
CA ASP A 155 2.48 13.66 -9.76
C ASP A 155 1.67 13.45 -11.04
N LEU A 156 0.35 13.59 -10.96
CA LEU A 156 -0.52 13.59 -12.14
C LEU A 156 -0.32 14.83 -13.02
N ILE A 157 0.20 15.90 -12.42
CA ILE A 157 0.44 17.19 -13.07
C ILE A 157 1.83 17.68 -12.67
N LYS A 158 2.63 18.10 -13.65
CA LYS A 158 3.90 18.80 -13.45
C LYS A 158 3.91 20.12 -14.24
N THR A 159 4.74 21.06 -13.81
CA THR A 159 4.87 22.37 -14.48
C THR A 159 6.28 22.92 -14.33
N ASP A 160 6.81 23.52 -15.38
CA ASP A 160 8.04 24.32 -15.36
C ASP A 160 7.74 25.83 -15.16
N GLY A 161 6.47 26.18 -14.99
CA GLY A 161 5.97 27.55 -14.89
C GLY A 161 5.40 28.13 -16.19
N ASN A 162 5.88 27.66 -17.32
CA ASN A 162 5.44 28.08 -18.65
C ASN A 162 4.58 27.02 -19.33
N THR A 163 4.79 25.75 -19.00
CA THR A 163 4.14 24.58 -19.56
C THR A 163 3.59 23.70 -18.45
N ILE A 164 2.34 23.27 -18.58
CA ILE A 164 1.71 22.26 -17.72
C ILE A 164 1.65 20.94 -18.47
N TYR A 165 2.13 19.88 -17.82
CA TYR A 165 2.05 18.50 -18.27
C TYR A 165 1.04 17.78 -17.38
N ALA A 166 -0.02 17.23 -17.95
CA ALA A 166 -1.10 16.62 -17.17
C ALA A 166 -1.49 15.26 -17.76
N ILE A 167 -1.50 14.23 -16.92
CA ILE A 167 -2.13 12.95 -17.26
C ILE A 167 -3.64 13.17 -17.39
N TYR A 168 -4.26 12.59 -18.41
CA TYR A 168 -5.71 12.52 -18.54
C TYR A 168 -6.14 11.09 -18.80
N ASN A 169 -7.33 10.75 -18.33
CA ASN A 169 -8.00 9.49 -18.62
C ASN A 169 -9.49 9.78 -18.90
N SER A 170 -9.95 9.47 -20.11
CA SER A 170 -11.31 9.80 -20.58
C SER A 170 -12.31 8.66 -20.42
N GLY A 171 -11.88 7.49 -19.96
CA GLY A 171 -12.80 6.41 -19.59
C GLY A 171 -12.66 6.08 -18.11
N ASN A 172 -13.79 6.18 -17.41
CA ASN A 172 -13.98 5.84 -16.01
C ASN A 172 -12.77 6.22 -15.13
N VAL A 173 -12.80 7.47 -14.70
CA VAL A 173 -12.36 7.87 -13.37
C VAL A 173 -12.99 6.87 -12.39
N PHE A 174 -12.32 5.75 -12.07
CA PHE A 174 -12.66 4.89 -10.94
C PHE A 174 -12.18 5.59 -9.66
N PHE A 175 -12.61 6.83 -9.47
CA PHE A 175 -12.68 7.46 -8.18
C PHE A 175 -14.17 7.38 -7.82
N GLY A 176 -14.47 6.69 -6.72
CA GLY A 176 -15.79 6.43 -6.13
C GLY A 176 -17.02 6.60 -7.02
N ASN A 177 -17.73 5.48 -7.30
CA ASN A 177 -19.15 5.44 -7.68
C ASN A 177 -19.70 6.78 -8.18
N ASP A 178 -19.42 7.15 -9.44
CA ASP A 178 -20.20 8.18 -10.10
C ASP A 178 -21.66 7.74 -9.93
N ALA A 179 -22.34 8.45 -9.02
CA ALA A 179 -23.70 8.16 -8.69
C ALA A 179 -24.45 8.18 -10.02
N ILE A 180 -24.97 7.01 -10.40
CA ILE A 180 -26.07 6.97 -11.35
C ILE A 180 -27.15 7.80 -10.68
N GLU A 181 -27.22 9.09 -11.00
CA GLU A 181 -28.31 9.95 -10.59
C GLU A 181 -29.59 9.25 -11.08
N PRO A 182 -30.47 8.78 -10.17
CA PRO A 182 -31.69 8.11 -10.58
C PRO A 182 -32.54 9.10 -11.37
N GLY A 183 -32.60 8.96 -12.69
CA GLY A 183 -33.45 9.78 -13.56
C GLY A 183 -32.78 10.47 -14.75
N LYS A 184 -31.46 10.36 -14.95
CA LYS A 184 -30.85 10.79 -16.23
C LYS A 184 -30.97 9.66 -17.27
N PRO A 185 -31.57 9.91 -18.46
CA PRO A 185 -31.59 8.92 -19.54
C PRO A 185 -30.16 8.52 -19.86
N GLY A 186 -29.90 7.21 -19.92
CA GLY A 186 -28.61 6.68 -20.34
C GLY A 186 -28.24 7.31 -21.67
N VAL A 187 -27.15 8.06 -21.68
CA VAL A 187 -26.58 8.56 -22.94
C VAL A 187 -26.16 7.30 -23.69
N ASP A 188 -26.77 7.07 -24.86
CA ASP A 188 -26.29 6.15 -25.91
C ASP A 188 -24.90 6.64 -26.38
N SER A 189 -23.95 6.58 -25.46
CA SER A 189 -22.54 6.76 -25.74
C SER A 189 -22.09 5.38 -26.18
N LYS A 190 -21.89 5.23 -27.50
CA LYS A 190 -21.04 4.17 -28.02
C LYS A 190 -19.81 4.08 -27.11
N PRO A 191 -19.34 2.90 -26.69
CA PRO A 191 -18.13 2.80 -25.90
C PRO A 191 -16.99 3.48 -26.67
N VAL A 192 -16.68 4.72 -26.32
CA VAL A 192 -15.43 5.35 -26.72
C VAL A 192 -14.41 4.63 -25.86
N ALA A 193 -13.43 4.01 -26.49
CA ALA A 193 -12.32 3.41 -25.75
C ALA A 193 -11.77 4.48 -24.79
N PRO A 194 -11.58 4.18 -23.50
CA PRO A 194 -10.92 5.09 -22.57
C PRO A 194 -9.65 5.63 -23.21
N GLU A 195 -9.61 6.92 -23.52
CA GLU A 195 -8.36 7.55 -23.97
C GLU A 195 -7.61 7.94 -22.70
N ASN A 196 -6.49 7.27 -22.45
CA ASN A 196 -5.53 7.74 -21.46
C ASN A 196 -4.29 8.29 -22.17
N GLY A 197 -3.68 9.31 -21.59
CA GLY A 197 -2.59 10.04 -22.24
C GLY A 197 -2.04 11.20 -21.42
N ILE A 198 -1.21 12.01 -22.07
CA ILE A 198 -0.63 13.23 -21.48
C ILE A 198 -1.03 14.43 -22.34
N ARG A 199 -1.56 15.48 -21.71
CA ARG A 199 -1.79 16.79 -22.32
C ARG A 199 -0.64 17.72 -21.95
N ILE A 200 -0.23 18.52 -22.91
CA ILE A 200 0.78 19.56 -22.73
C ILE A 200 0.10 20.90 -23.04
N MET A 201 0.07 21.77 -22.04
CA MET A 201 -0.64 23.04 -22.07
C MET A 201 0.35 24.18 -21.90
N GLN A 202 0.33 25.16 -22.79
CA GLN A 202 1.09 26.39 -22.62
C GLN A 202 0.34 27.35 -21.70
N VAL A 203 1.04 27.88 -20.70
CA VAL A 203 0.60 28.95 -19.83
C VAL A 203 0.89 30.29 -20.49
N SER A 204 -0.09 31.19 -20.50
CA SER A 204 0.02 32.53 -21.05
C SER A 204 -0.65 33.57 -20.14
N ASP A 205 -0.47 34.85 -20.45
CA ASP A 205 -1.08 35.97 -19.72
C ASP A 205 -0.82 35.96 -18.21
N ASN A 206 0.41 35.65 -17.80
CA ASN A 206 0.81 35.48 -16.38
C ASN A 206 -0.04 34.44 -15.62
N GLY A 207 -0.39 33.32 -16.27
CA GLY A 207 -1.18 32.25 -15.65
C GLY A 207 -2.68 32.35 -15.87
N ALA A 208 -3.17 33.38 -16.57
CA ALA A 208 -4.60 33.58 -16.79
C ALA A 208 -5.17 32.70 -17.92
N THR A 209 -4.32 32.22 -18.84
CA THR A 209 -4.76 31.44 -20.00
C THR A 209 -3.95 30.16 -20.16
N LEU A 210 -4.63 29.08 -20.56
CA LEU A 210 -4.06 27.78 -20.90
C LEU A 210 -4.47 27.38 -22.32
N SER A 211 -3.50 27.00 -23.15
CA SER A 211 -3.75 26.47 -24.49
C SER A 211 -3.11 25.11 -24.67
N GLU A 212 -3.88 24.09 -25.05
CA GLU A 212 -3.36 22.75 -25.37
C GLU A 212 -2.49 22.85 -26.64
N VAL A 213 -1.20 22.54 -26.51
CA VAL A 213 -0.24 22.54 -27.63
C VAL A 213 0.04 21.14 -28.15
N LYS A 214 -0.13 20.11 -27.31
CA LYS A 214 0.08 18.71 -27.68
C LYS A 214 -0.75 17.78 -26.81
N LYS A 215 -1.10 16.64 -27.41
CA LYS A 215 -1.65 15.47 -26.74
C LYS A 215 -0.85 14.24 -27.15
N ILE A 216 -0.31 13.52 -26.17
CA ILE A 216 0.35 12.22 -26.33
C ILE A 216 -0.70 11.17 -25.97
N ILE A 217 -1.04 10.33 -26.94
CA ILE A 217 -2.02 9.25 -26.75
C ILE A 217 -1.26 8.01 -26.28
N ASN A 218 -1.71 7.38 -25.19
CA ASN A 218 -1.19 6.06 -24.84
C ASN A 218 -1.68 5.04 -25.87
N THR A 219 -0.74 4.37 -26.53
CA THR A 219 -1.04 3.37 -27.55
C THR A 219 -1.25 1.97 -26.98
N ASP A 220 -0.88 1.74 -25.71
CA ASP A 220 -1.12 0.48 -25.02
C ASP A 220 -2.42 0.56 -24.21
N PRO A 221 -3.51 -0.10 -24.67
CA PRO A 221 -4.79 -0.07 -23.99
C PRO A 221 -4.79 -0.86 -22.66
N GLN A 222 -3.75 -1.65 -22.38
CA GLN A 222 -3.61 -2.38 -21.13
C GLN A 222 -2.89 -1.56 -20.05
N LYS A 223 -2.30 -0.41 -20.41
CA LYS A 223 -1.57 0.44 -19.48
C LYS A 223 -2.24 1.79 -19.27
N SER A 224 -1.91 2.40 -18.15
CA SER A 224 -2.30 3.78 -17.83
C SER A 224 -1.16 4.52 -17.16
N TYR A 225 -1.00 5.80 -17.52
CA TYR A 225 -0.04 6.68 -16.88
C TYR A 225 -0.39 6.87 -15.40
N GLN A 226 0.59 6.62 -14.53
CA GLN A 226 0.46 6.67 -13.07
C GLN A 226 1.06 7.94 -12.46
N GLY A 227 2.02 8.57 -13.16
CA GLY A 227 2.65 9.79 -12.68
C GLY A 227 3.75 10.31 -13.59
N LEU A 228 4.11 11.56 -13.38
CA LEU A 228 5.06 12.33 -14.18
C LEU A 228 6.19 12.89 -13.31
N TYR A 229 7.36 13.05 -13.92
CA TYR A 229 8.49 13.83 -13.41
C TYR A 229 9.01 14.78 -14.48
N LEU A 230 9.45 15.97 -14.07
CA LEU A 230 10.34 16.79 -14.90
C LEU A 230 11.77 16.35 -14.65
N ALA A 231 12.49 16.02 -15.73
CA ALA A 231 13.92 15.75 -15.63
C ALA A 231 14.68 17.07 -15.32
N PRO A 232 15.81 17.01 -14.60
CA PRO A 232 16.57 18.22 -14.23
C PRO A 232 17.18 18.99 -15.39
N ASP A 233 17.17 18.42 -16.60
CA ASP A 233 17.70 19.07 -17.80
C ASP A 233 16.70 20.02 -18.46
N ASP A 234 15.45 20.06 -17.98
CA ASP A 234 14.32 20.80 -18.55
C ASP A 234 14.00 20.44 -20.03
N GLN A 235 14.54 19.32 -20.51
CA GLN A 235 14.36 18.84 -21.88
C GLN A 235 13.53 17.57 -21.96
N HIS A 236 13.40 16.85 -20.83
CA HIS A 236 12.65 15.61 -20.77
C HIS A 236 11.54 15.64 -19.70
N LEU A 237 10.39 15.14 -20.09
CA LEU A 237 9.35 14.67 -19.19
C LEU A 237 9.51 13.15 -19.06
N VAL A 238 9.53 12.64 -17.83
CA VAL A 238 9.52 11.21 -17.57
C VAL A 238 8.12 10.79 -17.15
N ALA A 239 7.53 9.85 -17.87
CA ALA A 239 6.20 9.33 -17.58
C ALA A 239 6.26 7.87 -17.14
N LEU A 240 5.56 7.55 -16.06
CA LEU A 240 5.39 6.18 -15.57
C LEU A 240 4.08 5.62 -16.10
N ASN A 241 4.13 4.54 -16.86
CA ASN A 241 2.97 3.91 -17.49
C ASN A 241 2.92 2.44 -17.12
N SER A 242 1.79 1.91 -16.61
CA SER A 242 1.77 0.54 -16.08
C SER A 242 0.44 -0.16 -16.32
N ASN A 243 0.46 -1.49 -16.37
CA ASN A 243 -0.75 -2.33 -16.50
C ASN A 243 -1.38 -2.67 -15.13
N ASN A 244 -1.28 -1.73 -14.19
CA ASN A 244 -1.70 -1.90 -12.81
C ASN A 244 -3.18 -2.33 -12.69
N ASN A 245 -3.39 -3.56 -12.19
CA ASN A 245 -4.70 -4.20 -12.02
C ASN A 245 -5.46 -3.85 -10.71
N ASN A 246 -5.36 -2.62 -10.19
CA ASN A 246 -6.02 -2.20 -8.95
C ASN A 246 -5.79 -3.18 -7.78
N TYR A 247 -4.52 -3.46 -7.50
CA TYR A 247 -4.10 -4.49 -6.54
C TYR A 247 -4.32 -4.11 -5.06
N TRP A 248 -4.81 -2.91 -4.72
CA TRP A 248 -4.81 -2.41 -3.33
C TRP A 248 -5.57 -3.34 -2.36
N GLY A 249 -6.73 -3.86 -2.78
CA GLY A 249 -7.49 -4.86 -2.00
C GLY A 249 -6.87 -6.27 -2.04
N ASN A 250 -6.00 -6.53 -3.01
CA ASN A 250 -5.34 -7.81 -3.23
C ASN A 250 -3.84 -7.79 -2.86
N TRP A 251 -3.39 -6.76 -2.13
CA TRP A 251 -1.99 -6.57 -1.77
C TRP A 251 -1.39 -7.81 -1.09
N PHE A 252 -2.25 -8.54 -0.38
CA PHE A 252 -1.89 -9.70 0.39
C PHE A 252 -1.88 -11.01 -0.40
N TYR A 253 -2.12 -10.97 -1.71
CA TYR A 253 -2.15 -12.13 -2.59
C TYR A 253 -1.03 -12.02 -3.63
N PRO A 254 0.14 -12.66 -3.40
CA PRO A 254 1.32 -12.50 -4.27
C PRO A 254 1.07 -12.80 -5.76
N SER A 255 0.13 -13.70 -6.09
CA SER A 255 -0.23 -14.01 -7.48
C SER A 255 -0.77 -12.82 -8.28
N TYR A 256 -1.31 -11.78 -7.63
CA TYR A 256 -1.74 -10.55 -8.31
C TYR A 256 -0.58 -9.71 -8.87
N PHE A 257 0.64 -10.00 -8.45
CA PHE A 257 1.87 -9.34 -8.91
C PHE A 257 2.55 -10.11 -10.05
N GLN A 258 1.88 -11.11 -10.63
CA GLN A 258 2.30 -11.79 -11.84
C GLN A 258 1.89 -11.01 -13.10
N ASN A 259 2.70 -11.10 -14.15
CA ASN A 259 2.42 -10.51 -15.48
C ASN A 259 2.17 -8.99 -15.46
N GLN A 260 2.78 -8.30 -14.50
CA GLN A 260 2.73 -6.84 -14.36
C GLN A 260 3.98 -6.23 -14.97
N SER A 261 3.86 -5.01 -15.48
CA SER A 261 4.97 -4.24 -16.02
C SER A 261 4.80 -2.74 -15.82
N VAL A 262 5.95 -2.06 -15.69
CA VAL A 262 6.03 -0.60 -15.60
C VAL A 262 6.97 -0.11 -16.70
N ASP A 263 6.48 0.85 -17.47
CA ASP A 263 7.25 1.59 -18.46
C ASP A 263 7.66 2.94 -17.89
N VAL A 264 8.93 3.27 -18.10
CA VAL A 264 9.52 4.59 -17.91
C VAL A 264 9.75 5.18 -19.29
N GLU A 265 8.88 6.09 -19.68
CA GLU A 265 8.90 6.75 -20.99
C GLU A 265 9.63 8.09 -20.88
N PHE A 266 10.68 8.26 -21.69
CA PHE A 266 11.43 9.51 -21.79
C PHE A 266 10.85 10.33 -22.94
N ILE A 267 10.15 11.41 -22.63
CA ILE A 267 9.45 12.26 -23.59
C ILE A 267 10.28 13.52 -23.81
N ASN A 268 10.69 13.77 -25.05
CA ASN A 268 11.35 15.03 -25.39
C ASN A 268 10.33 16.17 -25.34
N ILE A 269 10.63 17.21 -24.57
CA ILE A 269 9.79 18.40 -24.38
C ILE A 269 10.52 19.71 -24.72
N THR A 270 11.66 19.63 -25.42
CA THR A 270 12.42 20.81 -25.89
C THR A 270 11.57 21.76 -26.75
N ASP A 271 10.64 21.20 -27.50
CA ASP A 271 9.53 21.90 -28.15
C ASP A 271 8.20 21.25 -27.72
N PRO A 272 7.48 21.84 -26.75
CA PRO A 272 6.24 21.27 -26.22
C PRO A 272 5.18 20.94 -27.27
N ALA A 273 5.11 21.70 -28.37
CA ALA A 273 4.14 21.45 -29.45
C ALA A 273 4.53 20.24 -30.30
N ASN A 274 5.83 19.91 -30.36
CA ASN A 274 6.37 18.78 -31.10
C ASN A 274 6.83 17.63 -30.19
N ALA A 275 6.45 17.65 -28.92
CA ALA A 275 6.84 16.62 -27.96
C ALA A 275 6.52 15.20 -28.45
N ASN A 276 7.45 14.27 -28.19
CA ASN A 276 7.34 12.89 -28.62
C ASN A 276 7.97 11.94 -27.60
N VAL A 277 7.40 10.75 -27.47
CA VAL A 277 7.99 9.64 -26.72
C VAL A 277 9.27 9.22 -27.44
N GLY A 278 10.37 9.17 -26.71
CA GLY A 278 11.69 8.73 -27.18
C GLY A 278 11.93 7.28 -26.79
N THR A 279 12.84 7.06 -25.85
CA THR A 279 13.15 5.72 -25.32
C THR A 279 12.15 5.33 -24.23
N THR A 280 11.75 4.06 -24.24
CA THR A 280 10.97 3.42 -23.18
C THR A 280 11.81 2.33 -22.53
N LEU A 281 12.00 2.41 -21.21
CA LEU A 281 12.47 1.30 -20.39
C LEU A 281 11.26 0.58 -19.80
N SER A 282 11.10 -0.71 -20.10
CA SER A 282 10.03 -1.54 -19.55
C SER A 282 10.62 -2.52 -18.54
N PHE A 283 10.07 -2.56 -17.34
CA PHE A 283 10.48 -3.44 -16.26
C PHE A 283 9.36 -4.40 -15.87
N ASP A 284 9.68 -5.67 -15.62
CA ASP A 284 8.73 -6.62 -15.06
C ASP A 284 8.45 -6.28 -13.59
N GLY A 285 7.17 -6.28 -13.24
CA GLY A 285 6.67 -6.02 -11.90
C GLY A 285 5.71 -4.84 -11.81
N THR A 286 5.21 -4.65 -10.61
CA THR A 286 4.26 -3.62 -10.22
C THR A 286 4.97 -2.49 -9.50
N LEU A 287 4.70 -1.24 -9.87
CA LEU A 287 5.21 -0.08 -9.14
C LEU A 287 4.62 -0.04 -7.72
N ILE A 288 5.47 -0.13 -6.71
CA ILE A 288 5.11 0.18 -5.32
C ILE A 288 5.13 1.68 -5.13
N SER A 289 6.27 2.31 -5.46
CA SER A 289 6.43 3.75 -5.44
C SER A 289 7.68 4.16 -6.21
N SER A 290 7.81 5.46 -6.46
CA SER A 290 8.96 6.07 -7.10
C SER A 290 9.32 7.39 -6.45
N ARG A 291 10.60 7.77 -6.52
CA ARG A 291 11.12 9.04 -6.04
C ARG A 291 12.25 9.51 -6.95
N ARG A 292 12.36 10.81 -7.21
CA ARG A 292 13.52 11.38 -7.89
C ARG A 292 14.34 12.19 -6.89
N VAL A 293 15.62 11.90 -6.81
CA VAL A 293 16.58 12.73 -6.06
C VAL A 293 17.64 13.22 -7.03
N ASP A 294 17.76 14.53 -7.13
CA ASP A 294 18.62 15.20 -8.10
C ASP A 294 18.37 14.62 -9.52
N ASN A 295 19.35 13.92 -10.11
CA ASN A 295 19.28 13.42 -11.49
C ASN A 295 18.99 11.91 -11.57
N THR A 296 18.64 11.28 -10.46
CA THR A 296 18.35 9.85 -10.41
C THR A 296 16.88 9.61 -10.09
N LEU A 297 16.21 8.81 -10.92
CA LEU A 297 14.89 8.28 -10.63
C LEU A 297 15.02 6.91 -9.97
N TYR A 298 14.48 6.78 -8.76
CA TYR A 298 14.39 5.55 -8.00
C TYR A 298 13.01 4.95 -8.14
N LEU A 299 12.94 3.67 -8.53
CA LEU A 299 11.72 2.87 -8.55
C LEU A 299 11.84 1.72 -7.57
N VAL A 300 10.74 1.41 -6.89
CA VAL A 300 10.60 0.17 -6.15
C VAL A 300 9.48 -0.64 -6.80
N LEU A 301 9.84 -1.82 -7.29
CA LEU A 301 8.94 -2.71 -8.02
C LEU A 301 8.73 -3.99 -7.23
N ARG A 302 7.49 -4.49 -7.22
CA ARG A 302 7.15 -5.82 -6.70
C ARG A 302 6.85 -6.76 -7.86
N TYR A 303 7.58 -7.87 -7.91
CA TYR A 303 7.40 -8.90 -8.92
C TYR A 303 7.11 -10.24 -8.26
N TYR A 304 6.18 -11.02 -8.81
CA TYR A 304 5.99 -12.42 -8.45
C TYR A 304 6.21 -13.31 -9.68
N PRO A 305 7.06 -14.36 -9.60
CA PRO A 305 7.35 -15.22 -10.73
C PRO A 305 6.10 -15.86 -11.32
N ASN A 306 6.04 -15.90 -12.65
CA ASN A 306 5.05 -16.67 -13.38
C ASN A 306 5.73 -17.84 -14.10
N LEU A 307 5.77 -18.99 -13.43
CA LEU A 307 6.40 -20.19 -13.97
C LEU A 307 5.51 -20.86 -15.02
N SER A 308 6.07 -21.16 -16.18
CA SER A 308 5.40 -22.00 -17.18
C SER A 308 5.10 -23.40 -16.61
N ASP A 309 3.96 -23.96 -17.02
CA ASP A 309 3.49 -25.30 -16.62
C ASP A 309 3.35 -25.48 -15.09
N TRP A 310 3.15 -24.38 -14.37
CA TRP A 310 2.93 -24.38 -12.92
C TRP A 310 1.44 -24.48 -12.58
N ASN A 311 1.06 -25.46 -11.76
CA ASN A 311 -0.27 -25.53 -11.18
C ASN A 311 -0.27 -24.93 -9.77
N ALA A 312 -0.91 -23.77 -9.58
CA ALA A 312 -0.98 -23.13 -8.27
C ALA A 312 -1.80 -23.91 -7.22
N TYR A 313 -2.71 -24.79 -7.66
CA TYR A 313 -3.62 -25.56 -6.81
C TYR A 313 -3.65 -27.04 -7.22
N PRO A 314 -2.54 -27.79 -7.04
CA PRO A 314 -2.48 -29.20 -7.42
C PRO A 314 -3.29 -30.05 -6.44
N VAL A 315 -4.26 -30.82 -6.94
CA VAL A 315 -5.16 -31.63 -6.12
C VAL A 315 -4.73 -33.10 -6.13
N SER A 316 -4.39 -33.62 -7.31
CA SER A 316 -3.97 -35.00 -7.52
C SER A 316 -2.47 -35.20 -7.26
N GLU A 317 -2.10 -36.42 -6.88
CA GLU A 317 -0.68 -36.79 -6.72
C GLU A 317 0.13 -36.61 -8.01
N ASN A 318 -0.51 -36.75 -9.18
CA ASN A 318 0.13 -36.49 -10.47
C ASN A 318 0.43 -35.00 -10.67
N GLU A 319 -0.51 -34.11 -10.33
CA GLU A 319 -0.27 -32.66 -10.41
C GLU A 319 0.82 -32.20 -9.43
N LYS A 320 0.83 -32.75 -8.20
CA LYS A 320 1.90 -32.48 -7.23
C LYS A 320 3.26 -32.96 -7.76
N ALA A 321 3.32 -34.15 -8.35
CA ALA A 321 4.56 -34.67 -8.94
C ALA A 321 5.05 -33.83 -10.12
N LEU A 322 4.15 -33.32 -10.98
CA LEU A 322 4.50 -32.41 -12.06
C LEU A 322 5.06 -31.08 -11.53
N ASN A 323 4.44 -30.50 -10.50
CA ASN A 323 4.98 -29.30 -9.84
C ASN A 323 6.35 -29.54 -9.22
N GLU A 324 6.56 -30.67 -8.53
CA GLU A 324 7.86 -31.03 -7.96
C GLU A 324 8.94 -31.18 -9.04
N GLN A 325 8.60 -31.79 -10.18
CA GLN A 325 9.49 -31.83 -11.33
C GLN A 325 9.80 -30.40 -11.81
N ARG A 326 8.79 -29.55 -11.99
CA ARG A 326 8.99 -28.17 -12.44
C ARG A 326 9.90 -27.39 -11.49
N LEU A 327 9.71 -27.52 -10.17
CA LEU A 327 10.59 -26.90 -9.16
C LEU A 327 12.05 -27.32 -9.31
N SER A 328 12.31 -28.58 -9.66
CA SER A 328 13.69 -29.07 -9.84
C SER A 328 14.41 -28.44 -11.04
N GLU A 329 13.64 -27.97 -12.01
CA GLU A 329 14.10 -27.35 -13.26
C GLU A 329 14.12 -25.82 -13.22
N VAL A 330 13.56 -25.19 -12.17
CA VAL A 330 13.58 -23.74 -11.97
C VAL A 330 15.01 -23.22 -11.96
N SER A 331 15.28 -22.26 -12.85
CA SER A 331 16.51 -21.49 -12.97
C SER A 331 16.31 -20.07 -12.44
N VAL A 332 17.39 -19.28 -12.41
CA VAL A 332 17.31 -17.89 -11.96
C VAL A 332 16.57 -16.97 -12.95
N ASP A 333 16.62 -17.30 -14.24
CA ASP A 333 15.92 -16.58 -15.30
C ASP A 333 14.40 -16.79 -15.23
N ASP A 334 13.93 -17.86 -14.59
CA ASP A 334 12.50 -18.11 -14.37
C ASP A 334 11.91 -17.29 -13.20
N ILE A 335 12.76 -16.80 -12.29
CA ILE A 335 12.34 -16.23 -10.99
C ILE A 335 12.74 -14.77 -10.79
N LEU A 336 13.71 -14.26 -11.56
CA LEU A 336 14.08 -12.85 -11.50
C LEU A 336 13.36 -12.07 -12.61
N PRO A 337 12.93 -10.84 -12.30
CA PRO A 337 12.26 -10.00 -13.29
C PRO A 337 13.23 -9.59 -14.41
N GLY A 338 12.69 -9.46 -15.62
CA GLY A 338 13.39 -8.97 -16.79
C GLY A 338 13.16 -7.49 -17.07
N TYR A 339 13.83 -6.99 -18.11
CA TYR A 339 13.56 -5.67 -18.66
C TYR A 339 13.67 -5.67 -20.19
N ALA A 340 13.08 -4.64 -20.80
CA ALA A 340 13.13 -4.38 -22.22
C ALA A 340 13.42 -2.90 -22.50
N ILE A 341 13.99 -2.63 -23.67
CA ILE A 341 14.16 -1.27 -24.20
C ILE A 341 13.40 -1.18 -25.51
N ASN A 342 12.46 -0.25 -25.62
CA ASN A 342 11.61 -0.09 -26.80
C ASN A 342 10.95 -1.42 -27.23
N ALA A 343 10.35 -2.12 -26.25
CA ALA A 343 9.75 -3.44 -26.40
C ALA A 343 10.70 -4.57 -26.87
N GLN A 344 12.03 -4.35 -26.86
CA GLN A 344 13.02 -5.39 -27.13
C GLN A 344 13.60 -5.92 -25.82
N PRO A 345 13.34 -7.19 -25.46
CA PRO A 345 13.87 -7.80 -24.24
C PRO A 345 15.39 -7.72 -24.18
N LYS A 346 15.93 -7.41 -23.00
CA LYS A 346 17.37 -7.28 -22.75
C LYS A 346 17.91 -8.28 -21.71
N GLY A 347 17.05 -9.09 -21.10
CA GLY A 347 17.40 -10.10 -20.11
C GLY A 347 17.04 -9.66 -18.69
N ALA A 348 17.76 -10.19 -17.71
CA ALA A 348 17.51 -9.96 -16.29
C ALA A 348 17.62 -8.47 -15.92
N MET A 349 16.62 -7.95 -15.21
CA MET A 349 16.64 -6.60 -14.62
C MET A 349 17.63 -6.51 -13.47
N VAL A 350 17.82 -7.59 -12.72
CA VAL A 350 18.69 -7.64 -11.54
C VAL A 350 19.57 -8.88 -11.57
N GLN A 351 20.80 -8.72 -11.09
CA GLN A 351 21.75 -9.83 -11.00
C GLN A 351 21.56 -10.63 -9.69
N PRO A 352 21.74 -11.96 -9.69
CA PRO A 352 21.55 -12.79 -8.50
C PRO A 352 22.36 -12.34 -7.27
N ASN A 353 23.59 -11.85 -7.49
CA ASN A 353 24.48 -11.35 -6.43
C ASN A 353 24.18 -9.90 -5.98
N ALA A 354 23.33 -9.18 -6.71
CA ALA A 354 22.81 -7.88 -6.30
C ALA A 354 21.62 -8.03 -5.34
N CYS A 355 21.06 -9.24 -5.24
CA CYS A 355 19.91 -9.53 -4.40
C CYS A 355 20.25 -9.91 -2.96
N TYR A 356 19.26 -9.76 -2.08
CA TYR A 356 19.31 -10.20 -0.69
C TYR A 356 18.14 -11.12 -0.35
N ILE A 357 18.27 -11.93 0.69
CA ILE A 357 17.21 -12.78 1.24
C ILE A 357 16.86 -12.29 2.64
N ASN A 358 15.57 -12.04 2.91
CA ASN A 358 15.10 -11.72 4.24
C ASN A 358 14.91 -13.01 5.05
N LYS A 359 15.90 -13.35 5.90
CA LYS A 359 15.82 -14.52 6.77
C LYS A 359 15.16 -14.19 8.09
N GLY A 360 14.46 -15.17 8.66
CA GLY A 360 13.88 -15.05 10.01
C GLY A 360 12.51 -14.38 10.05
N VAL A 361 11.82 -14.29 8.90
CA VAL A 361 10.40 -13.93 8.83
C VAL A 361 9.54 -15.18 8.99
N ALA A 362 8.40 -15.06 9.68
CA ALA A 362 7.50 -16.19 9.93
C ALA A 362 6.82 -16.69 8.63
N ASN A 363 6.65 -15.82 7.64
CA ASN A 363 6.04 -16.14 6.35
C ASN A 363 6.95 -15.67 5.22
N GLU A 364 7.66 -16.62 4.63
CA GLU A 364 8.44 -16.40 3.42
C GLU A 364 7.51 -16.27 2.21
N THR A 365 7.88 -15.41 1.26
CA THR A 365 7.18 -15.25 -0.02
C THR A 365 8.19 -15.25 -1.16
N ALA A 366 7.75 -15.68 -2.35
CA ALA A 366 8.50 -15.64 -3.59
C ALA A 366 8.38 -14.27 -4.31
N ASP A 367 7.93 -13.23 -3.60
CA ASP A 367 8.00 -11.86 -4.10
C ASP A 367 9.45 -11.39 -4.23
N VAL A 368 9.75 -10.70 -5.33
CA VAL A 368 10.99 -9.96 -5.55
C VAL A 368 10.70 -8.47 -5.46
N ILE A 369 11.34 -7.80 -4.51
CA ILE A 369 11.32 -6.33 -4.42
C ILE A 369 12.58 -5.79 -5.08
N SER A 370 12.42 -5.15 -6.22
CA SER A 370 13.53 -4.57 -6.99
C SER A 370 13.65 -3.09 -6.70
N LEU A 371 14.86 -2.63 -6.39
CA LEU A 371 15.23 -1.23 -6.29
C LEU A 371 15.96 -0.87 -7.59
N VAL A 372 15.41 0.02 -8.38
CA VAL A 372 15.97 0.45 -9.67
C VAL A 372 16.34 1.92 -9.57
N ALA A 373 17.58 2.26 -9.90
CA ALA A 373 18.05 3.63 -9.99
C ALA A 373 18.38 3.95 -11.46
N ILE A 374 17.77 4.98 -12.03
CA ILE A 374 17.86 5.34 -13.44
C ILE A 374 18.50 6.74 -13.56
N ASP A 375 19.56 6.86 -14.35
CA ASP A 375 20.20 8.13 -14.65
C ASP A 375 19.38 8.90 -15.69
N LEU A 376 18.86 10.07 -15.30
CA LEU A 376 18.05 10.93 -16.16
C LEU A 376 18.88 11.84 -17.06
N ASN A 377 20.20 11.98 -16.83
CA ASN A 377 21.09 12.78 -17.68
C ASN A 377 21.70 12.02 -18.84
N ALA A 378 21.66 10.69 -18.79
CA ALA A 378 22.31 9.87 -19.78
C ALA A 378 21.61 10.05 -21.14
N SER A 379 22.39 10.24 -22.21
CA SER A 379 21.85 10.36 -23.58
C SER A 379 21.05 9.13 -24.04
N GLN A 380 21.24 8.01 -23.34
CA GLN A 380 20.40 6.83 -23.41
C GLN A 380 20.14 6.39 -21.97
N PRO A 381 18.90 6.01 -21.60
CA PRO A 381 18.60 5.60 -20.23
C PRO A 381 19.49 4.44 -19.77
N THR A 382 20.23 4.67 -18.69
CA THR A 382 21.03 3.64 -18.00
C THR A 382 20.54 3.49 -16.57
N PHE A 383 20.59 2.27 -16.04
CA PHE A 383 20.16 2.00 -14.69
C PHE A 383 21.07 0.99 -13.99
N ASN A 384 21.02 0.99 -12.66
CA ASN A 384 21.51 -0.10 -11.83
C ASN A 384 20.36 -0.59 -10.94
N SER A 385 20.45 -1.82 -10.46
CA SER A 385 19.41 -2.41 -9.64
C SER A 385 19.94 -3.37 -8.57
N ASN A 386 19.30 -3.35 -7.41
CA ASN A 386 19.41 -4.37 -6.38
C ASN A 386 18.03 -5.00 -6.16
N CYS A 387 17.96 -6.14 -5.49
CA CYS A 387 16.69 -6.68 -5.04
C CYS A 387 16.74 -7.24 -3.63
N TYR A 388 15.60 -7.47 -3.01
CA TYR A 388 15.52 -8.49 -1.98
C TYR A 388 14.30 -9.37 -2.19
N VAL A 389 14.40 -10.61 -1.74
CA VAL A 389 13.29 -11.57 -1.81
C VAL A 389 12.52 -11.52 -0.50
N GLY A 390 11.21 -11.32 -0.61
CA GLY A 390 10.31 -11.00 0.48
C GLY A 390 9.25 -10.00 0.00
N SER A 391 8.32 -9.61 0.88
CA SER A 391 7.38 -8.54 0.57
C SER A 391 7.94 -7.19 0.99
N SER A 392 7.48 -6.12 0.35
CA SER A 392 7.50 -4.73 0.82
C SER A 392 6.08 -4.21 0.70
N GLU A 393 5.65 -3.28 1.57
CA GLU A 393 4.36 -2.59 1.47
C GLU A 393 4.46 -1.07 1.42
N ALA A 394 5.63 -0.51 1.72
CA ALA A 394 5.86 0.92 1.57
C ALA A 394 7.30 1.22 1.20
N LEU A 395 7.45 2.32 0.48
CA LEU A 395 8.72 3.01 0.28
C LEU A 395 8.60 4.38 0.94
N TYR A 396 9.54 4.68 1.84
CA TYR A 396 9.88 6.04 2.22
C TYR A 396 11.28 6.37 1.69
N ALA A 397 11.51 7.60 1.24
CA ALA A 397 12.83 8.02 0.77
C ALA A 397 13.20 9.36 1.40
N SER A 398 14.46 9.46 1.80
CA SER A 398 15.12 10.73 2.07
C SER A 398 16.04 11.09 0.91
N ARG A 399 16.86 12.13 1.08
CA ARG A 399 17.89 12.52 0.09
C ARG A 399 19.01 11.48 -0.08
N HIS A 400 19.17 10.55 0.84
CA HIS A 400 20.34 9.66 0.88
C HIS A 400 20.00 8.18 1.08
N ALA A 401 18.74 7.85 1.36
CA ALA A 401 18.34 6.47 1.59
C ALA A 401 16.89 6.20 1.20
N LEU A 402 16.65 4.96 0.79
CA LEU A 402 15.34 4.33 0.69
C LEU A 402 15.11 3.43 1.91
N TYR A 403 13.88 3.46 2.40
CA TYR A 403 13.39 2.66 3.50
C TYR A 403 12.24 1.80 3.00
N LEU A 404 12.44 0.49 2.99
CA LEU A 404 11.45 -0.48 2.56
C LEU A 404 10.89 -1.15 3.80
N SER A 405 9.56 -1.17 3.92
CA SER A 405 8.90 -1.65 5.13
C SER A 405 7.84 -2.69 4.84
N SER A 406 7.73 -3.67 5.74
CA SER A 406 6.84 -4.83 5.60
C SER A 406 6.24 -5.21 6.94
N THR A 407 4.92 -5.09 7.08
CA THR A 407 4.24 -5.60 8.27
C THR A 407 4.22 -7.12 8.26
N ARG A 408 4.83 -7.75 9.27
CA ARG A 408 4.79 -9.18 9.53
C ARG A 408 3.37 -9.58 9.88
N TRP A 409 2.75 -10.34 8.99
CA TRP A 409 1.41 -10.87 9.18
C TRP A 409 1.35 -12.35 8.81
N ASN A 410 0.55 -13.12 9.55
CA ASN A 410 0.13 -14.44 9.12
C ASN A 410 -1.01 -14.27 8.11
N TYR A 411 -0.67 -14.36 6.84
CA TYR A 411 -1.62 -14.42 5.73
C TYR A 411 -2.56 -15.61 5.91
N ALA A 412 -3.64 -15.43 6.67
CA ALA A 412 -4.66 -16.46 6.86
C ALA A 412 -5.67 -16.36 5.72
N TYR A 413 -5.51 -17.20 4.70
CA TYR A 413 -6.51 -17.40 3.67
C TYR A 413 -7.72 -18.10 4.29
N GLY A 414 -8.88 -17.44 4.35
CA GLY A 414 -10.11 -17.99 4.91
C GLY A 414 -11.35 -17.39 4.27
N ASN A 415 -12.45 -18.16 4.27
CA ASN A 415 -13.73 -17.84 3.62
C ASN A 415 -14.52 -16.67 4.26
N THR A 416 -13.87 -15.75 4.95
CA THR A 416 -14.49 -14.56 5.57
C THR A 416 -13.67 -13.33 5.23
N VAL A 417 -14.23 -12.47 4.38
CA VAL A 417 -13.58 -11.40 3.59
C VAL A 417 -13.23 -10.16 4.41
N VAL A 418 -12.53 -10.32 5.54
CA VAL A 418 -12.01 -9.16 6.27
C VAL A 418 -10.62 -9.43 6.84
N SER A 419 -9.61 -8.95 6.13
CA SER A 419 -8.23 -8.89 6.64
C SER A 419 -8.18 -7.96 7.86
N SER A 420 -7.46 -8.38 8.90
CA SER A 420 -7.17 -7.57 10.10
C SER A 420 -5.71 -7.77 10.46
N TYR A 421 -5.06 -6.77 11.04
CA TYR A 421 -3.77 -6.97 11.70
C TYR A 421 -4.01 -7.43 13.14
N ALA A 422 -3.17 -8.30 13.67
CA ALA A 422 -3.20 -8.67 15.09
C ALA A 422 -2.57 -7.53 15.90
N PRO A 423 -2.89 -7.42 17.20
CA PRO A 423 -2.33 -6.38 18.05
C PRO A 423 -0.80 -6.47 18.23
N ASP A 424 -0.22 -7.66 18.03
CA ASP A 424 1.19 -7.96 18.28
C ASP A 424 2.05 -8.05 17.01
N VAL A 425 1.50 -7.59 15.87
CA VAL A 425 2.25 -7.48 14.62
C VAL A 425 3.42 -6.54 14.76
N THR A 426 4.44 -6.76 13.93
CA THR A 426 5.61 -5.91 13.83
C THR A 426 5.84 -5.53 12.38
N THR A 427 6.50 -4.40 12.15
CA THR A 427 6.92 -3.96 10.82
C THR A 427 8.44 -4.07 10.73
N ASP A 428 8.92 -4.86 9.78
CA ASP A 428 10.32 -4.84 9.36
C ASP A 428 10.59 -3.58 8.54
N ILE A 429 11.77 -2.98 8.73
CA ILE A 429 12.24 -1.83 7.96
C ILE A 429 13.66 -2.12 7.50
N HIS A 430 13.94 -1.98 6.21
CA HIS A 430 15.24 -2.17 5.59
C HIS A 430 15.75 -0.85 5.02
N LYS A 431 16.94 -0.40 5.44
CA LYS A 431 17.58 0.82 4.92
C LYS A 431 18.54 0.48 3.79
N PHE A 432 18.33 1.10 2.64
CA PHE A 432 19.25 1.11 1.51
C PHE A 432 19.72 2.55 1.30
N ALA A 433 20.95 2.86 1.71
CA ALA A 433 21.56 4.10 1.29
C ALA A 433 21.81 4.06 -0.23
N PHE A 434 21.83 5.22 -0.87
CA PHE A 434 22.17 5.31 -2.28
C PHE A 434 23.17 6.43 -2.55
N ASP A 435 23.99 6.23 -3.57
CA ASP A 435 24.85 7.25 -4.18
C ASP A 435 24.69 7.14 -5.69
N ALA A 436 23.97 8.09 -6.28
CA ALA A 436 23.49 8.02 -7.65
C ALA A 436 22.83 6.66 -7.94
N LEU A 437 23.46 5.83 -8.78
CA LEU A 437 22.90 4.54 -9.21
C LEU A 437 23.17 3.40 -8.22
N ASP A 438 24.11 3.56 -7.29
CA ASP A 438 24.53 2.47 -6.42
C ASP A 438 23.69 2.43 -5.14
N PHE A 439 23.34 1.21 -4.72
CA PHE A 439 22.62 0.95 -3.47
C PHE A 439 23.49 0.18 -2.49
N ASP A 440 23.54 0.67 -1.25
CA ASP A 440 24.23 0.01 -0.13
C ASP A 440 23.23 -0.32 0.98
N TYR A 441 23.12 -1.61 1.32
CA TYR A 441 22.26 -2.06 2.42
C TYR A 441 22.92 -1.72 3.76
N ARG A 442 22.22 -0.92 4.58
CA ARG A 442 22.76 -0.39 5.84
C ARG A 442 22.29 -1.15 7.08
N GLY A 443 21.24 -1.95 6.95
CA GLY A 443 20.71 -2.74 8.05
C GLY A 443 19.18 -2.81 8.07
N SER A 444 18.67 -3.59 9.02
CA SER A 444 17.25 -3.74 9.29
C SER A 444 16.91 -3.28 10.71
N ALA A 445 15.65 -2.89 10.89
CA ALA A 445 15.04 -2.71 12.20
C ALA A 445 13.66 -3.40 12.21
N GLU A 446 13.19 -3.74 13.41
CA GLU A 446 11.82 -4.19 13.65
C GLU A 446 11.15 -3.17 14.59
N VAL A 447 9.94 -2.72 14.25
CA VAL A 447 9.11 -1.85 15.10
C VAL A 447 7.78 -2.53 15.40
N ALA A 448 7.21 -2.28 16.58
CA ALA A 448 5.89 -2.81 16.92
C ALA A 448 4.79 -2.11 16.12
N GLY A 449 3.74 -2.84 15.72
CA GLY A 449 2.58 -2.34 15.01
C GLY A 449 2.65 -2.49 13.48
N HIS A 450 1.72 -1.83 12.79
CA HIS A 450 1.58 -1.79 11.33
C HIS A 450 1.44 -0.34 10.82
N LEU A 451 1.58 -0.12 9.51
CA LEU A 451 1.59 1.23 8.90
C LEU A 451 0.21 1.77 8.47
N GLY A 452 -0.86 1.06 8.82
CA GLY A 452 -2.23 1.35 8.38
C GLY A 452 -2.67 0.56 7.14
N TRP A 453 -3.84 0.93 6.61
CA TRP A 453 -4.52 0.21 5.50
C TRP A 453 -4.39 0.90 4.14
N ALA A 454 -4.32 2.24 4.12
CA ALA A 454 -4.16 3.04 2.91
C ALA A 454 -2.71 2.96 2.43
N GLN A 455 -2.47 2.11 1.43
CA GLN A 455 -1.14 1.76 0.94
C GLN A 455 -0.38 2.98 0.40
N ASP A 456 -1.08 3.89 -0.30
CA ASP A 456 -0.59 5.18 -0.79
C ASP A 456 -0.19 6.15 0.34
N ARG A 457 -0.69 5.94 1.56
CA ARG A 457 -0.45 6.83 2.71
C ARG A 457 0.62 6.32 3.69
N LYS A 458 1.09 5.09 3.53
CA LYS A 458 2.02 4.46 4.48
C LYS A 458 3.34 5.22 4.58
N SER A 459 3.85 5.78 3.47
CA SER A 459 5.11 6.53 3.46
C SER A 459 5.07 7.78 4.35
N PHE A 460 3.91 8.43 4.52
CA PHE A 460 3.75 9.62 5.39
C PHE A 460 3.87 9.31 6.89
N ARG A 461 4.09 8.06 7.27
CA ARG A 461 4.38 7.66 8.64
C ARG A 461 5.86 7.73 8.99
N PHE A 462 6.70 8.10 8.03
CA PHE A 462 8.14 8.14 8.15
C PHE A 462 8.69 9.56 8.03
N SER A 463 9.80 9.82 8.73
CA SER A 463 10.62 11.01 8.55
C SER A 463 12.04 10.70 9.03
N GLU A 464 13.04 11.01 8.22
CA GLU A 464 14.45 10.99 8.57
C GLU A 464 14.86 12.37 9.09
N ASP A 465 15.76 12.41 10.07
CA ASP A 465 16.36 13.67 10.48
C ASP A 465 17.37 14.20 9.44
N ALA A 466 17.72 15.48 9.56
CA ALA A 466 18.61 16.15 8.61
C ALA A 466 20.04 15.56 8.59
N SER A 467 20.47 14.85 9.65
CA SER A 467 21.74 14.13 9.69
C SER A 467 21.72 12.81 8.92
N GLY A 468 20.55 12.23 8.67
CA GLY A 468 20.42 10.88 8.10
C GLY A 468 20.64 9.75 9.11
N ASP A 469 20.71 10.08 10.39
CA ASP A 469 21.11 9.18 11.49
C ASP A 469 19.88 8.61 12.22
N LEU A 470 18.77 9.34 12.23
CA LEU A 470 17.54 8.93 12.92
C LEU A 470 16.36 8.84 11.96
N LEU A 471 15.76 7.64 11.89
CA LEU A 471 14.44 7.42 11.30
C LEU A 471 13.37 7.48 12.38
N ARG A 472 12.33 8.29 12.16
CA ARG A 472 11.10 8.32 12.96
C ARG A 472 10.01 7.58 12.21
N VAL A 473 9.26 6.74 12.91
CA VAL A 473 8.16 5.94 12.34
C VAL A 473 6.96 5.98 13.27
N ILE A 474 5.77 6.15 12.70
CA ILE A 474 4.50 6.06 13.42
C ILE A 474 3.78 4.78 12.99
N THR A 475 3.44 3.93 13.96
CA THR A 475 2.73 2.66 13.73
C THR A 475 1.44 2.58 14.55
N TYR A 476 0.57 1.66 14.15
CA TYR A 476 -0.68 1.31 14.82
C TYR A 476 -0.54 -0.06 15.47
N ASN A 477 -1.03 -0.22 16.70
CA ASN A 477 -1.03 -1.50 17.44
C ASN A 477 -2.45 -2.04 17.69
N GLU A 478 -3.44 -1.51 16.95
CA GLU A 478 -4.84 -1.89 17.11
C GLU A 478 -5.24 -2.99 16.13
N SER A 479 -6.00 -3.98 16.60
CA SER A 479 -6.61 -4.98 15.74
C SER A 479 -7.89 -4.44 15.12
N ARG A 480 -7.77 -3.46 14.22
CA ARG A 480 -8.92 -2.97 13.45
C ARG A 480 -9.00 -3.71 12.12
N PRO A 481 -10.17 -4.26 11.76
CA PRO A 481 -10.37 -4.84 10.44
C PRO A 481 -10.35 -3.77 9.36
N TRP A 482 -9.99 -4.15 8.13
CA TRP A 482 -9.94 -3.26 6.96
C TRP A 482 -11.25 -2.48 6.71
N LEU A 483 -12.41 -3.05 7.08
CA LEU A 483 -13.73 -2.43 6.92
C LEU A 483 -14.22 -1.61 8.12
N ALA A 484 -13.43 -1.46 9.19
CA ALA A 484 -13.78 -0.55 10.28
C ALA A 484 -13.48 0.90 9.86
N VAL A 485 -14.33 1.45 9.01
CA VAL A 485 -14.26 2.84 8.56
C VAL A 485 -14.65 3.75 9.72
N ASP A 486 -13.65 4.18 10.47
CA ASP A 486 -13.61 5.43 11.23
C ASP A 486 -12.16 5.92 11.15
N ASP A 487 -11.70 6.19 9.93
CA ASP A 487 -10.44 6.89 9.70
C ASP A 487 -10.61 8.29 10.30
N VAL A 488 -9.97 8.51 11.46
CA VAL A 488 -9.69 9.81 12.09
C VAL A 488 -10.80 10.84 11.87
N ILE A 489 -11.77 10.91 12.78
CA ILE A 489 -12.60 12.13 12.91
C ILE A 489 -11.61 13.29 13.01
N PRO A 490 -11.61 14.25 12.07
CA PRO A 490 -10.79 15.45 12.20
C PRO A 490 -11.11 16.02 13.57
N LEU A 491 -10.09 16.19 14.42
CA LEU A 491 -10.26 17.07 15.57
C LEU A 491 -10.73 18.39 14.97
N GLU A 492 -11.97 18.79 15.27
CA GLU A 492 -12.44 20.13 15.02
C GLU A 492 -11.41 21.04 15.68
N VAL A 493 -10.51 21.61 14.87
CA VAL A 493 -9.68 22.72 15.32
C VAL A 493 -10.68 23.83 15.61
N PRO A 494 -10.89 24.21 16.88
CA PRO A 494 -11.82 25.29 17.17
C PRO A 494 -11.31 26.51 16.40
N PRO A 495 -12.19 27.27 15.73
CA PRO A 495 -11.77 28.47 15.03
C PRO A 495 -10.98 29.35 16.01
N THR A 496 -9.71 29.60 15.69
CA THR A 496 -8.84 30.46 16.48
C THR A 496 -9.47 31.84 16.55
N GLY A 497 -10.04 32.14 17.70
CA GLY A 497 -10.76 33.37 17.93
C GLY A 497 -11.07 33.56 19.40
N GLU A 498 -10.06 33.52 20.26
CA GLU A 498 -9.94 34.40 21.43
C GLU A 498 -8.63 34.12 22.18
N ASN A 499 -7.97 35.21 22.57
CA ASN A 499 -6.74 35.23 23.36
C ASN A 499 -6.89 34.39 24.64
N ALA A 500 -6.25 33.21 24.69
CA ALA A 500 -6.01 32.52 25.94
C ALA A 500 -4.56 32.78 26.35
N SER A 501 -4.42 33.59 27.41
CA SER A 501 -3.16 33.90 28.06
C SER A 501 -2.45 32.63 28.52
N ALA A 502 -1.12 32.67 28.45
CA ALA A 502 -0.23 31.77 29.16
C ALA A 502 -0.66 31.64 30.63
N ASP A 503 -0.93 30.42 31.07
CA ASP A 503 -0.51 29.90 32.37
C ASP A 503 -0.72 28.37 32.38
N ALA A 504 0.41 27.66 32.40
CA ALA A 504 0.48 26.22 32.64
C ALA A 504 0.51 25.94 34.16
N PRO A 505 0.08 24.75 34.57
CA PRO A 505 1.01 23.88 35.30
C PRO A 505 1.47 22.68 34.47
#